data_AF-A0A023JEE0-F1
#
_entry.id   AF-A0A023JEE0-F1
#
_cell.length_a   1.000
_cell.length_b   1.000
_cell.length_c   1.000
_cell.angle_alpha   90.00
_cell.angle_beta   90.00
_cell.angle_gamma   90.00
#
_symmetry.space_group_name_H-M   'P 1'
#
loop_
_entity.id
_entity.type
_entity.pdbx_description
1 polymer ?
#
loop_
_entity_poly.entity_id
_entity_poly.type
_entity_poly.pdbx_seq_one_letter_code
_entity_poly.pdbx_strand_id
1 'polypeptide(L)'
;MLYFFRLLLILININQETVLNWFGIEDSNTQNIRQAVEQGYQLDFLNLEPSANVSFETIRLIMNGLWDKIQNGLTLADIENVLFFILFIRFVILSIRYNLKTSFYITCIGLFAGYLWYRHLIDLISMYRTVLLKLPFFHKLGIDAVQLRSLHRQMALTDLKLEENAHWYNPGQVLYYAFTKGITDVDLDSGLRYYIDPISMFVSNVQEPTKSQIFPLYYKIYNKIIPKIYDICSKFWNQLSGVAAYAVITRIGKRYCPYLVRWHWTFLLIISMIEQIFIYFIYRVYYFQSFVLIPQIKSYDSYVDPNLILQINGLNAIIICVVVTHIGFVLFGLFHAIWGQYFYLPFFVENTELHIGPRPKNSIYSGGNTAWQDREEKEKGLNRRLPKLWYGWFGNGNQSNWEINLDLKKIIKKIIKKFKK
;
A
#
# COMPACT_ATOMS: atom_id res chain seq x y z
N MET A 1 2.80 -0.51 -15.52
CA MET A 1 3.38 0.85 -15.57
C MET A 1 3.44 1.46 -16.97
N LEU A 2 3.97 0.78 -17.99
CA LEU A 2 4.10 1.33 -19.36
C LEU A 2 2.75 1.62 -20.06
N TYR A 3 1.74 0.76 -19.85
CA TYR A 3 0.38 0.96 -20.38
C TYR A 3 -0.37 2.10 -19.68
N PHE A 4 -0.03 2.43 -18.43
CA PHE A 4 -0.69 3.49 -17.66
C PHE A 4 -0.35 4.88 -18.19
N PHE A 5 0.93 5.17 -18.45
CA PHE A 5 1.32 6.44 -19.06
C PHE A 5 0.72 6.63 -20.44
N ARG A 6 0.63 5.56 -21.23
CA ARG A 6 -0.02 5.59 -22.54
C ARG A 6 -1.54 5.78 -22.43
N LEU A 7 -2.21 5.17 -21.45
CA LEU A 7 -3.64 5.38 -21.17
C LEU A 7 -3.93 6.83 -20.75
N LEU A 8 -3.13 7.37 -19.85
CA LEU A 8 -3.29 8.73 -19.30
C LEU A 8 -3.10 9.80 -20.38
N LEU A 9 -2.29 9.51 -21.39
CA LEU A 9 -2.07 10.34 -22.57
C LEU A 9 -3.00 9.99 -23.75
N ILE A 10 -3.95 9.07 -23.58
CA ILE A 10 -4.90 8.63 -24.62
C ILE A 10 -4.16 8.13 -25.89
N LEU A 11 -3.03 7.45 -25.70
CA LEU A 11 -2.17 6.90 -26.75
C LEU A 11 -2.49 5.43 -27.08
N ILE A 12 -3.60 4.87 -26.58
CA ILE A 12 -3.99 3.47 -26.79
C ILE A 12 -5.40 3.43 -27.38
N ASN A 13 -5.60 2.57 -28.38
CA ASN A 13 -6.92 2.27 -28.91
C ASN A 13 -7.69 1.41 -27.87
N ILE A 14 -8.77 1.93 -27.30
CA ILE A 14 -9.51 1.26 -26.21
C ILE A 14 -10.56 0.33 -26.83
N ASN A 15 -10.19 -0.95 -26.99
CA ASN A 15 -11.09 -2.00 -27.46
C ASN A 15 -11.49 -2.94 -26.30
N GLN A 16 -12.58 -3.72 -26.44
CA GLN A 16 -13.04 -4.67 -25.43
C GLN A 16 -11.92 -5.60 -24.91
N GLU A 17 -11.15 -6.19 -25.83
CA GLU A 17 -10.02 -7.07 -25.50
C GLU A 17 -8.95 -6.36 -24.65
N THR A 18 -8.67 -5.09 -24.95
CA THR A 18 -7.70 -4.29 -24.20
C THR A 18 -8.16 -4.08 -22.75
N VAL A 19 -9.46 -3.86 -22.54
CA VAL A 19 -10.03 -3.67 -21.21
C VAL A 19 -10.09 -4.99 -20.43
N LEU A 20 -10.50 -6.10 -21.06
CA LEU A 20 -10.55 -7.42 -20.42
C LEU A 20 -9.15 -7.91 -20.02
N ASN A 21 -8.15 -7.69 -20.87
CA ASN A 21 -6.75 -8.00 -20.58
C ASN A 21 -6.19 -7.22 -19.38
N TRP A 22 -6.62 -5.98 -19.13
CA TRP A 22 -6.21 -5.25 -17.92
C TRP A 22 -6.68 -5.91 -16.63
N PHE A 23 -7.83 -6.58 -16.66
CA PHE A 23 -8.32 -7.34 -15.54
C PHE A 23 -7.85 -8.79 -15.57
N GLY A 24 -7.01 -9.21 -16.52
CA GLY A 24 -6.62 -10.61 -16.71
C GLY A 24 -7.83 -11.54 -16.90
N ILE A 25 -8.88 -11.04 -17.55
CA ILE A 25 -10.07 -11.79 -17.93
C ILE A 25 -9.89 -12.17 -19.39
N GLU A 26 -9.93 -13.47 -19.69
CA GLU A 26 -9.82 -13.94 -21.06
C GLU A 26 -11.10 -13.64 -21.84
N ASP A 27 -10.96 -13.11 -23.07
CA ASP A 27 -12.10 -12.87 -23.93
C ASP A 27 -12.70 -14.21 -24.39
N SER A 28 -14.00 -14.23 -24.71
CA SER A 28 -14.67 -15.46 -25.17
C SER A 28 -14.01 -16.01 -26.43
N ASN A 29 -13.49 -15.14 -27.30
CA ASN A 29 -12.72 -15.53 -28.47
C ASN A 29 -11.39 -16.22 -28.09
N THR A 30 -10.70 -15.74 -27.05
CA THR A 30 -9.44 -16.33 -26.58
C THR A 30 -9.67 -17.67 -25.88
N GLN A 31 -10.76 -17.80 -25.12
CA GLN A 31 -11.18 -19.08 -24.53
C GLN A 31 -11.54 -20.11 -25.60
N ASN A 32 -12.30 -19.71 -26.63
CA ASN A 32 -12.64 -20.57 -27.76
C ASN A 32 -11.39 -21.01 -28.54
N ILE A 33 -10.41 -20.12 -28.71
CA ILE A 33 -9.11 -20.46 -29.34
C ILE A 33 -8.34 -21.46 -28.48
N ARG A 34 -8.25 -21.26 -27.16
CA ARG A 34 -7.56 -22.21 -26.26
C ARG A 34 -8.25 -23.57 -26.22
N GLN A 35 -9.59 -23.60 -26.16
CA GLN A 35 -10.36 -24.84 -26.21
C GLN A 35 -10.22 -25.55 -27.56
N ALA A 36 -10.20 -24.82 -28.68
CA ALA A 36 -9.97 -25.41 -30.01
C ALA A 36 -8.55 -25.97 -30.16
N VAL A 37 -7.54 -25.30 -29.58
CA VAL A 37 -6.14 -25.76 -29.55
C VAL A 37 -5.96 -26.97 -28.64
N GLU A 38 -6.59 -26.97 -27.46
CA GLU A 38 -6.56 -28.12 -26.53
C GLU A 38 -7.32 -29.34 -27.08
N GLN A 39 -8.32 -29.12 -27.95
CA GLN A 39 -9.11 -30.17 -28.60
C GLN A 39 -8.61 -30.55 -30.01
N GLY A 40 -7.52 -29.95 -30.49
CA GLY A 40 -6.88 -30.32 -31.76
C GLY A 40 -7.64 -29.93 -33.05
N TYR A 41 -8.56 -28.96 -32.98
CA TYR A 41 -9.30 -28.48 -34.17
C TYR A 41 -8.48 -27.46 -34.98
N GLN A 42 -8.59 -27.52 -36.31
CA GLN A 42 -8.04 -26.51 -37.23
C GLN A 42 -8.78 -25.17 -37.05
N LEU A 43 -8.04 -24.11 -36.76
CA LEU A 43 -8.57 -22.75 -36.55
C LEU A 43 -8.80 -22.05 -37.90
N ASP A 44 -10.06 -21.79 -38.26
CA ASP A 44 -10.42 -20.86 -39.33
C ASP A 44 -10.27 -19.41 -38.81
N PHE A 45 -9.13 -18.79 -39.12
CA PHE A 45 -8.80 -17.40 -38.76
C PHE A 45 -9.72 -16.34 -39.40
N LEU A 46 -10.63 -16.73 -40.30
CA LEU A 46 -11.48 -15.84 -41.09
C LEU A 46 -12.77 -15.40 -40.38
N ASN A 47 -13.16 -16.05 -39.28
CA ASN A 47 -14.37 -15.69 -38.50
C ASN A 47 -14.08 -14.87 -37.23
N LEU A 48 -12.86 -14.34 -37.08
CA LEU A 48 -12.53 -13.42 -35.99
C LEU A 48 -13.16 -12.06 -36.28
N GLU A 49 -14.38 -11.85 -35.76
CA GLU A 49 -14.95 -10.50 -35.72
C GLU A 49 -13.99 -9.55 -34.99
N PRO A 50 -13.71 -8.36 -35.55
CA PRO A 50 -12.84 -7.40 -34.90
C PRO A 50 -13.40 -7.04 -33.52
N SER A 51 -12.51 -7.02 -32.52
CA SER A 51 -12.80 -6.73 -31.12
C SER A 51 -13.86 -5.64 -30.98
N ALA A 52 -15.04 -5.98 -30.46
CA ALA A 52 -16.15 -5.04 -30.36
C ALA A 52 -15.75 -3.77 -29.58
N ASN A 53 -16.36 -2.63 -29.97
CA ASN A 53 -16.32 -1.42 -29.16
C ASN A 53 -16.81 -1.73 -27.74
N VAL A 54 -16.23 -1.07 -26.72
CA VAL A 54 -16.61 -1.26 -25.31
C VAL A 54 -18.12 -1.13 -25.15
N SER A 55 -18.77 -2.25 -24.84
CA SER A 55 -20.23 -2.36 -24.76
C SER A 55 -20.67 -2.67 -23.32
N PHE A 56 -21.98 -2.67 -23.07
CA PHE A 56 -22.51 -3.10 -21.78
C PHE A 56 -22.16 -4.57 -21.46
N GLU A 57 -21.94 -5.41 -22.46
CA GLU A 57 -21.53 -6.81 -22.25
C GLU A 57 -20.11 -6.87 -21.70
N THR A 58 -19.21 -5.96 -22.12
CA THR A 58 -17.86 -5.85 -21.55
C THR A 58 -17.91 -5.58 -20.04
N ILE A 59 -18.82 -4.73 -19.56
CA ILE A 59 -18.97 -4.45 -18.12
C ILE A 59 -19.47 -5.68 -17.37
N ARG A 60 -20.41 -6.42 -17.95
CA ARG A 60 -20.93 -7.67 -17.37
C ARG A 60 -19.84 -8.73 -17.26
N LEU A 61 -19.01 -8.89 -18.30
CA LEU A 61 -17.85 -9.79 -18.30
C LEU A 61 -16.82 -9.38 -17.23
N ILE A 62 -16.55 -8.08 -17.08
CA ILE A 62 -15.67 -7.57 -16.02
C ILE A 62 -16.24 -7.92 -14.63
N MET A 63 -17.54 -7.71 -14.41
CA MET A 63 -18.17 -8.03 -13.13
C MET A 63 -18.09 -9.53 -12.81
N ASN A 64 -18.37 -10.39 -13.79
CA ASN A 64 -18.30 -11.84 -13.61
C ASN A 64 -16.86 -12.31 -13.35
N GLY A 65 -15.89 -11.82 -14.13
CA GLY A 65 -14.48 -12.18 -13.93
C GLY A 65 -13.91 -11.67 -12.60
N LEU A 66 -14.32 -10.48 -12.14
CA LEU A 66 -13.97 -9.99 -10.80
C LEU A 66 -14.60 -10.85 -9.70
N TRP A 67 -15.84 -11.32 -9.89
CA TRP A 67 -16.51 -12.20 -8.94
C TRP A 67 -15.78 -13.54 -8.79
N ASP A 68 -15.38 -14.17 -9.90
CA ASP A 68 -14.60 -15.41 -9.89
C ASP A 68 -13.23 -15.22 -9.22
N LYS A 69 -12.59 -14.07 -9.41
CA LYS A 69 -11.34 -13.73 -8.73
C LYS A 69 -11.53 -13.55 -7.21
N ILE A 70 -12.63 -12.93 -6.79
CA ILE A 70 -12.97 -12.81 -5.36
C ILE A 70 -13.16 -14.21 -4.76
N GLN A 71 -13.90 -15.10 -5.42
CA GLN A 71 -14.11 -16.47 -4.91
C GLN A 71 -12.79 -17.25 -4.75
N ASN A 72 -11.87 -17.09 -5.70
CA ASN A 72 -10.58 -17.79 -5.71
C ASN A 72 -9.48 -17.06 -4.92
N GLY A 73 -9.81 -15.98 -4.21
CA GLY A 73 -8.87 -15.10 -3.53
C GLY A 73 -8.21 -14.08 -4.45
N LEU A 74 -8.09 -12.84 -3.95
CA LEU A 74 -7.49 -11.71 -4.67
C LEU A 74 -5.96 -11.79 -4.63
N THR A 75 -5.30 -11.44 -5.73
CA THR A 75 -3.86 -11.13 -5.75
C THR A 75 -3.62 -9.64 -5.52
N LEU A 76 -2.39 -9.27 -5.22
CA LEU A 76 -2.03 -7.85 -5.11
C LEU A 76 -2.21 -7.11 -6.44
N ALA A 77 -1.91 -7.78 -7.56
CA ALA A 77 -2.13 -7.24 -8.90
C ALA A 77 -3.62 -7.01 -9.20
N ASP A 78 -4.50 -7.91 -8.75
CA ASP A 78 -5.95 -7.72 -8.90
C ASP A 78 -6.44 -6.48 -8.14
N ILE A 79 -5.91 -6.26 -6.92
CA ILE A 79 -6.19 -5.04 -6.16
C ILE A 79 -5.72 -3.82 -6.96
N GLU A 80 -4.46 -3.78 -7.41
CA GLU A 80 -3.93 -2.69 -8.22
C GLU A 80 -4.79 -2.37 -9.45
N ASN A 81 -5.23 -3.39 -10.19
CA ASN A 81 -6.07 -3.23 -11.38
C ASN A 81 -7.42 -2.57 -11.04
N VAL A 82 -8.06 -2.99 -9.96
CA VAL A 82 -9.30 -2.37 -9.47
C VAL A 82 -9.05 -0.91 -9.06
N LEU A 83 -7.94 -0.63 -8.37
CA LEU A 83 -7.57 0.74 -7.98
C LEU A 83 -7.37 1.64 -9.20
N PHE A 84 -6.65 1.16 -10.22
CA PHE A 84 -6.42 1.90 -11.46
C PHE A 84 -7.72 2.16 -12.22
N PHE A 85 -8.62 1.17 -12.28
CA PHE A 85 -9.92 1.34 -12.91
C PHE A 85 -10.76 2.42 -12.21
N ILE A 86 -10.79 2.41 -10.87
CA ILE A 86 -11.50 3.44 -10.10
C ILE A 86 -10.89 4.82 -10.34
N LEU A 87 -9.55 4.94 -10.33
CA LEU A 87 -8.85 6.19 -10.63
C LEU A 87 -9.18 6.72 -12.03
N PHE A 88 -9.26 5.82 -13.03
CA PHE A 88 -9.62 6.18 -14.39
C PHE A 88 -11.05 6.70 -14.49
N ILE A 89 -12.04 5.97 -13.93
CA ILE A 89 -13.44 6.42 -13.89
C ILE A 89 -13.53 7.79 -13.20
N ARG A 90 -12.84 7.95 -12.07
CA ARG A 90 -12.80 9.22 -11.34
C ARG A 90 -12.24 10.34 -12.21
N PHE A 91 -11.14 10.10 -12.93
CA PHE A 91 -10.55 11.09 -13.83
C PHE A 91 -11.52 11.50 -14.94
N VAL A 92 -12.25 10.56 -15.54
CA VAL A 92 -13.29 10.85 -16.55
C VAL A 92 -14.39 11.74 -15.96
N ILE A 93 -14.94 11.37 -14.81
CA ILE A 93 -15.99 12.15 -14.13
C ILE A 93 -15.50 13.58 -13.83
N LEU A 94 -14.28 13.72 -13.31
CA LEU A 94 -13.70 15.03 -13.00
C LEU A 94 -13.42 15.85 -14.26
N SER A 95 -12.96 15.22 -15.35
CA SER A 95 -12.68 15.88 -16.63
C SER A 95 -13.95 16.40 -17.33
N ILE A 96 -15.12 15.82 -17.04
CA ILE A 96 -16.41 16.36 -17.49
C ILE A 96 -16.83 17.55 -16.61
N ARG A 97 -16.59 17.48 -15.30
CA ARG A 97 -17.02 18.50 -14.33
C ARG A 97 -16.14 19.75 -14.33
N TYR A 98 -14.85 19.58 -14.62
CA TYR A 98 -13.83 20.63 -14.55
C TYR A 98 -13.00 20.62 -15.85
N ASN A 99 -11.89 21.36 -15.89
CA ASN A 99 -10.92 21.31 -16.98
C ASN A 99 -9.95 20.12 -16.81
N LEU A 100 -9.51 19.50 -17.90
CA LEU A 100 -8.54 18.40 -17.96
C LEU A 100 -7.31 18.64 -17.08
N LYS A 101 -6.73 19.84 -17.10
CA LYS A 101 -5.58 20.19 -16.25
C LYS A 101 -5.90 20.09 -14.75
N THR A 102 -7.02 20.65 -14.32
CA THR A 102 -7.44 20.63 -12.92
C THR A 102 -7.80 19.22 -12.47
N SER A 103 -8.49 18.47 -13.34
CA SER A 103 -8.88 17.08 -13.11
C SER A 103 -7.65 16.18 -12.96
N PHE A 104 -6.63 16.39 -13.79
CA PHE A 104 -5.36 15.68 -13.66
C PHE A 104 -4.70 15.92 -12.31
N TYR A 105 -4.56 17.19 -11.88
CA TYR A 105 -4.00 17.50 -10.56
C TYR A 105 -4.79 16.85 -9.41
N ILE A 106 -6.13 16.94 -9.43
CA ILE A 106 -6.97 16.34 -8.38
C ILE A 106 -6.81 14.82 -8.34
N THR A 107 -6.73 14.17 -9.50
CA THR A 107 -6.50 12.72 -9.60
C THR A 107 -5.11 12.35 -9.08
N CYS A 108 -4.05 13.10 -9.39
CA CYS A 108 -2.71 12.87 -8.86
C CYS A 108 -2.66 12.98 -7.33
N ILE A 109 -3.37 13.95 -6.75
CA ILE A 109 -3.48 14.10 -5.29
C ILE A 109 -4.16 12.87 -4.66
N GLY A 110 -5.21 12.36 -5.31
CA GLY A 110 -5.87 11.12 -4.91
C GLY A 110 -5.00 9.88 -5.03
N LEU A 111 -4.23 9.78 -6.12
CA LEU A 111 -3.28 8.70 -6.34
C LEU A 111 -2.21 8.69 -5.24
N PHE A 112 -1.67 9.85 -4.88
CA PHE A 112 -0.68 9.95 -3.80
C PHE A 112 -1.28 9.57 -2.43
N ALA A 113 -2.50 10.02 -2.13
CA ALA A 113 -3.19 9.61 -0.91
C ALA A 113 -3.45 8.08 -0.90
N GLY A 114 -3.92 7.52 -2.02
CA GLY A 114 -4.13 6.09 -2.20
C GLY A 114 -2.84 5.29 -2.05
N TYR A 115 -1.72 5.80 -2.58
CA TYR A 115 -0.41 5.17 -2.47
C TYR A 115 0.03 4.99 -1.00
N LEU A 116 -0.27 5.94 -0.11
CA LEU A 116 0.03 5.80 1.32
C LEU A 116 -0.71 4.60 1.94
N TRP A 117 -2.00 4.46 1.65
CA TRP A 117 -2.80 3.32 2.11
C TRP A 117 -2.38 2.01 1.47
N TYR A 118 -2.00 2.05 0.19
CA TYR A 118 -1.54 0.87 -0.52
C TYR A 118 -0.20 0.37 0.04
N ARG A 119 0.71 1.30 0.37
CA ARG A 119 1.96 0.94 1.04
C ARG A 119 1.70 0.32 2.41
N HIS A 120 0.79 0.93 3.18
CA HIS A 120 0.35 0.40 4.47
C HIS A 120 -0.29 -0.99 4.35
N LEU A 121 -1.09 -1.23 3.32
CA LEU A 121 -1.66 -2.54 3.02
C LEU A 121 -0.58 -3.59 2.77
N ILE A 122 0.45 -3.28 1.97
CA ILE A 122 1.58 -4.19 1.72
C ILE A 122 2.29 -4.53 3.04
N ASP A 123 2.56 -3.53 3.88
CA ASP A 123 3.20 -3.73 5.19
C ASP A 123 2.33 -4.63 6.08
N LEU A 124 1.00 -4.41 6.09
CA LEU A 124 0.05 -5.20 6.85
C LEU A 124 -0.04 -6.67 6.38
N ILE A 125 -0.13 -6.89 5.06
CA ILE A 125 -0.16 -8.24 4.47
C ILE A 125 1.17 -8.96 4.79
N SER A 126 2.30 -8.25 4.70
CA SER A 126 3.62 -8.79 5.08
C SER A 126 3.68 -9.21 6.55
N MET A 127 3.10 -8.43 7.46
CA MET A 127 2.97 -8.80 8.87
C MET A 127 2.07 -10.02 9.06
N TYR A 128 0.88 -10.05 8.46
CA TYR A 128 -0.05 -11.18 8.61
C TYR A 128 0.27 -12.41 7.76
N ARG A 129 1.30 -12.38 6.92
CA ARG A 129 1.66 -13.44 5.96
C ARG A 129 1.50 -14.87 6.46
N THR A 130 2.06 -15.19 7.62
CA THR A 130 2.01 -16.55 8.20
C THR A 130 0.58 -17.01 8.52
N VAL A 131 -0.29 -16.06 8.85
CA VAL A 131 -1.72 -16.30 9.07
C VAL A 131 -2.46 -16.35 7.74
N LEU A 132 -2.18 -15.43 6.81
CA LEU A 132 -2.86 -15.35 5.51
C LEU A 132 -2.66 -16.63 4.68
N LEU A 133 -1.49 -17.25 4.74
CA LEU A 133 -1.21 -18.54 4.10
C LEU A 133 -2.08 -19.69 4.61
N LYS A 134 -2.74 -19.55 5.78
CA LYS A 134 -3.66 -20.58 6.29
C LYS A 134 -5.12 -20.31 5.91
N LEU A 135 -5.42 -19.11 5.40
CA LEU A 135 -6.79 -18.71 5.08
C LEU A 135 -7.05 -18.90 3.58
N PRO A 136 -8.06 -19.69 3.17
CA PRO A 136 -8.27 -20.02 1.76
C PRO A 136 -8.49 -18.77 0.89
N PHE A 137 -9.25 -17.80 1.39
CA PHE A 137 -9.54 -16.54 0.67
C PHE A 137 -8.31 -15.62 0.53
N PHE A 138 -7.37 -15.65 1.48
CA PHE A 138 -6.19 -14.77 1.48
C PHE A 138 -4.89 -15.47 1.13
N HIS A 139 -4.96 -16.76 0.79
CA HIS A 139 -3.79 -17.59 0.52
C HIS A 139 -2.90 -16.97 -0.57
N LYS A 140 -3.52 -16.48 -1.65
CA LYS A 140 -2.81 -15.81 -2.76
C LYS A 140 -2.12 -14.51 -2.33
N LEU A 141 -2.78 -13.64 -1.55
CA LEU A 141 -2.13 -12.47 -0.96
C LEU A 141 -0.95 -12.86 -0.04
N GLY A 142 -1.10 -13.96 0.71
CA GLY A 142 -0.03 -14.52 1.54
C GLY A 142 1.19 -14.92 0.70
N ILE A 143 0.98 -15.58 -0.44
CA ILE A 143 2.05 -15.95 -1.38
C ILE A 143 2.72 -14.69 -1.95
N ASP A 144 1.95 -13.71 -2.42
CA ASP A 144 2.47 -12.46 -2.96
C ASP A 144 3.37 -11.74 -1.94
N ALA A 145 2.98 -11.73 -0.66
CA ALA A 145 3.79 -11.16 0.41
C ALA A 145 5.08 -11.96 0.70
N VAL A 146 5.06 -13.29 0.57
CA VAL A 146 6.29 -14.10 0.63
C VAL A 146 7.23 -13.71 -0.52
N GLN A 147 6.69 -13.63 -1.74
CA GLN A 147 7.45 -13.31 -2.95
C GLN A 147 8.02 -11.89 -2.92
N LEU A 148 7.24 -10.89 -2.52
CA LEU A 148 7.71 -9.51 -2.37
C LEU A 148 8.87 -9.41 -1.37
N ARG A 149 8.79 -10.15 -0.26
CA ARG A 149 9.86 -10.16 0.73
C ARG A 149 11.08 -10.97 0.27
N SER A 150 10.89 -12.06 -0.46
CA SER A 150 12.02 -12.79 -1.04
C SER A 150 12.72 -11.95 -2.10
N LEU A 151 11.99 -11.19 -2.93
CA LEU A 151 12.54 -10.20 -3.85
C LEU A 151 13.26 -9.08 -3.10
N HIS A 152 12.67 -8.51 -2.05
CA HIS A 152 13.34 -7.49 -1.24
C HIS A 152 14.58 -8.03 -0.52
N ARG A 153 14.54 -9.27 -0.03
CA ARG A 153 15.70 -9.94 0.57
C ARG A 153 16.74 -10.27 -0.49
N GLN A 154 16.35 -10.69 -1.68
CA GLN A 154 17.27 -10.92 -2.80
C GLN A 154 17.89 -9.61 -3.27
N MET A 155 17.14 -8.51 -3.28
CA MET A 155 17.61 -7.16 -3.54
C MET A 155 18.59 -6.71 -2.44
N ALA A 156 18.27 -6.88 -1.17
CA ALA A 156 19.19 -6.58 -0.07
C ALA A 156 20.42 -7.51 -0.02
N LEU A 157 20.27 -8.76 -0.43
CA LEU A 157 21.38 -9.71 -0.56
C LEU A 157 22.23 -9.46 -1.80
N THR A 158 21.64 -8.93 -2.88
CA THR A 158 22.38 -8.40 -4.03
C THR A 158 23.03 -7.07 -3.67
N ASP A 159 22.42 -6.22 -2.86
CA ASP A 159 23.05 -5.02 -2.26
C ASP A 159 24.22 -5.40 -1.33
N LEU A 160 24.18 -6.57 -0.69
CA LEU A 160 25.26 -7.12 0.14
C LEU A 160 26.30 -7.92 -0.65
N LYS A 161 25.97 -8.41 -1.86
CA LYS A 161 26.88 -9.19 -2.74
C LYS A 161 27.43 -8.39 -3.92
N LEU A 162 26.86 -7.24 -4.26
CA LEU A 162 27.37 -6.32 -5.27
C LEU A 162 28.31 -5.35 -4.56
N GLU A 163 29.58 -5.73 -4.45
CA GLU A 163 30.70 -4.87 -4.08
C GLU A 163 30.92 -3.69 -5.07
N GLU A 164 29.95 -3.34 -5.93
CA GLU A 164 30.12 -2.30 -6.97
C GLU A 164 28.93 -1.36 -7.22
N ASN A 165 27.71 -1.60 -6.72
CA ASN A 165 26.55 -0.76 -7.09
C ASN A 165 25.76 -0.26 -5.88
N ALA A 166 26.30 0.75 -5.19
CA ALA A 166 25.54 1.48 -4.18
C ALA A 166 24.43 2.31 -4.87
N HIS A 167 23.17 1.91 -4.67
CA HIS A 167 22.02 2.59 -5.27
C HIS A 167 21.68 3.91 -4.55
N TRP A 168 21.41 4.97 -5.34
CA TRP A 168 21.13 6.35 -4.88
C TRP A 168 19.95 6.53 -3.90
N TYR A 169 19.10 5.52 -3.73
CA TYR A 169 17.94 5.55 -2.83
C TYR A 169 18.31 5.59 -1.34
N ASN A 170 19.53 5.17 -0.97
CA ASN A 170 20.07 5.35 0.38
C ASN A 170 21.31 6.26 0.35
N PRO A 171 21.13 7.58 0.26
CA PRO A 171 22.25 8.51 0.05
C PRO A 171 23.29 8.42 1.18
N GLY A 172 22.89 8.10 2.41
CA GLY A 172 23.81 7.92 3.53
C GLY A 172 24.72 6.70 3.36
N GLN A 173 24.17 5.58 2.89
CA GLN A 173 24.94 4.37 2.60
C GLN A 173 25.84 4.52 1.37
N VAL A 174 25.37 5.22 0.34
CA VAL A 174 26.19 5.56 -0.83
C VAL A 174 27.35 6.46 -0.43
N LEU A 175 27.11 7.49 0.37
CA LEU A 175 28.17 8.37 0.87
C LEU A 175 29.17 7.62 1.75
N TYR A 176 28.68 6.79 2.68
CA TYR A 176 29.55 5.96 3.52
C TYR A 176 30.38 4.99 2.69
N TYR A 177 29.76 4.28 1.75
CA TYR A 177 30.44 3.32 0.89
C TYR A 177 31.47 3.99 -0.04
N ALA A 178 31.10 5.12 -0.67
CA ALA A 178 31.99 5.91 -1.50
C ALA A 178 33.17 6.44 -0.69
N PHE A 179 32.92 6.88 0.54
CA PHE A 179 33.96 7.33 1.46
C PHE A 179 34.89 6.19 1.88
N THR A 180 34.35 5.02 2.25
CA THR A 180 35.17 3.86 2.62
C THR A 180 35.98 3.33 1.44
N LYS A 181 35.38 3.20 0.25
CA LYS A 181 36.09 2.73 -0.96
C LYS A 181 37.15 3.74 -1.42
N GLY A 182 36.90 5.03 -1.24
CA GLY A 182 37.89 6.07 -1.52
C GLY A 182 39.05 6.11 -0.53
N ILE A 183 38.90 5.47 0.63
CA ILE A 183 39.88 5.46 1.72
C ILE A 183 40.56 4.11 1.87
N THR A 184 39.99 3.03 1.34
CA THR A 184 40.58 1.68 1.43
C THR A 184 41.01 1.17 0.06
N ASP A 185 42.25 0.74 -0.03
CA ASP A 185 42.77 -0.02 -1.18
C ASP A 185 43.05 -1.46 -0.76
N VAL A 186 42.78 -2.39 -1.66
CA VAL A 186 42.97 -3.82 -1.41
C VAL A 186 44.01 -4.31 -2.40
N ASP A 187 45.15 -4.71 -1.88
CA ASP A 187 46.18 -5.31 -2.71
C ASP A 187 45.69 -6.68 -3.21
N LEU A 188 45.60 -6.81 -4.53
CA LEU A 188 45.00 -7.96 -5.21
C LEU A 188 45.79 -9.25 -4.97
N ASP A 189 47.08 -9.14 -4.68
CA ASP A 189 47.97 -10.29 -4.51
C ASP A 189 48.05 -10.78 -3.06
N SER A 190 48.00 -9.88 -2.07
CA SER A 190 48.10 -10.22 -0.64
C SER A 190 46.75 -10.27 0.09
N GLY A 191 45.69 -9.68 -0.49
CA GLY A 191 44.37 -9.55 0.14
C GLY A 191 44.35 -8.63 1.37
N LEU A 192 45.46 -7.94 1.65
CA LEU A 192 45.58 -7.01 2.77
C LEU A 192 44.92 -5.67 2.40
N ARG A 193 44.19 -5.10 3.37
CA ARG A 193 43.49 -3.82 3.22
C ARG A 193 44.35 -2.69 3.76
N TYR A 194 44.70 -1.74 2.90
CA TYR A 194 45.43 -0.54 3.24
C TYR A 194 44.50 0.66 3.24
N TYR A 195 44.77 1.61 4.13
CA TYR A 195 44.09 2.89 4.16
C TYR A 195 44.93 3.92 3.37
N ILE A 196 44.31 4.69 2.47
CA ILE A 196 44.93 5.74 1.65
C ILE A 196 44.29 7.12 1.95
N ASP A 197 43.89 7.35 3.20
CA ASP A 197 43.41 8.66 3.63
C ASP A 197 44.55 9.56 4.17
N PRO A 198 44.40 10.90 4.17
CA PRO A 198 45.45 11.80 4.67
C PRO A 198 45.89 11.51 6.11
N ILE A 199 45.02 10.96 6.96
CA ILE A 199 45.35 10.59 8.34
C ILE A 199 46.21 9.32 8.34
N SER A 200 45.89 8.34 7.49
CA SER A 200 46.73 7.14 7.30
C SER A 200 48.14 7.50 6.80
N MET A 201 48.27 8.48 5.90
CA MET A 201 49.57 8.98 5.40
C MET A 201 50.36 9.72 6.49
N PHE A 202 49.67 10.48 7.33
CA PHE A 202 50.30 11.13 8.48
C PHE A 202 50.80 10.10 9.49
N VAL A 203 49.96 9.12 9.85
CA VAL A 203 50.28 8.06 10.80
C VAL A 203 51.41 7.16 10.30
N SER A 204 51.49 6.88 8.99
CA SER A 204 52.57 6.08 8.41
C SER A 204 53.94 6.78 8.48
N ASN A 205 53.96 8.12 8.41
CA ASN A 205 55.17 8.95 8.44
C ASN A 205 55.67 9.30 9.86
N VAL A 206 54.99 8.85 10.92
CA VAL A 206 55.45 9.03 12.31
C VAL A 206 56.67 8.14 12.59
N GLN A 207 57.69 8.69 13.25
CA GLN A 207 58.89 7.97 13.68
C GLN A 207 58.66 7.16 14.98
N GLU A 208 59.45 6.10 15.19
CA GLU A 208 59.46 5.37 16.46
C GLU A 208 60.09 6.24 17.57
N PRO A 209 59.62 6.17 18.84
CA PRO A 209 58.71 5.19 19.45
C PRO A 209 57.20 5.58 19.44
N THR A 210 56.86 6.79 18.98
CA THR A 210 55.50 7.35 19.05
C THR A 210 54.51 6.58 18.17
N LYS A 211 55.01 6.00 17.07
CA LYS A 211 54.26 5.16 16.13
C LYS A 211 53.61 3.96 16.82
N SER A 212 54.35 3.26 17.69
CA SER A 212 53.85 2.12 18.46
C SER A 212 52.65 2.42 19.37
N GLN A 213 52.53 3.66 19.86
CA GLN A 213 51.40 4.11 20.70
C GLN A 213 50.19 4.57 19.88
N ILE A 214 50.44 5.18 18.71
CA ILE A 214 49.40 5.74 17.84
C ILE A 214 48.71 4.65 17.00
N PHE A 215 49.44 3.64 16.54
CA PHE A 215 48.91 2.57 15.68
C PHE A 215 47.70 1.83 16.29
N PRO A 216 47.75 1.34 17.55
CA PRO A 216 46.59 0.69 18.17
C PRO A 216 45.38 1.63 18.29
N LEU A 217 45.60 2.92 18.58
CA LEU A 217 44.53 3.91 18.69
C LEU A 217 43.89 4.19 17.33
N TYR A 218 44.72 4.39 16.29
CA TYR A 218 44.29 4.60 14.92
C TYR A 218 43.39 3.45 14.41
N TYR A 219 43.88 2.21 14.49
CA TYR A 219 43.10 1.05 14.05
C TYR A 219 41.85 0.82 14.92
N LYS A 220 41.89 1.14 16.22
CA LYS A 220 40.70 1.09 17.08
C LYS A 220 39.64 2.10 16.64
N ILE A 221 40.03 3.30 16.22
CA ILE A 221 39.11 4.32 15.71
C ILE A 221 38.49 3.85 14.39
N TYR A 222 39.31 3.48 13.41
CA TYR A 222 38.85 3.13 12.06
C TYR A 222 38.08 1.81 11.98
N ASN A 223 38.55 0.76 12.67
CA ASN A 223 37.95 -0.57 12.54
C ASN A 223 36.79 -0.81 13.52
N LYS A 224 36.74 -0.06 14.62
CA LYS A 224 35.77 -0.33 15.71
C LYS A 224 34.88 0.85 16.05
N ILE A 225 35.41 2.06 16.20
CA ILE A 225 34.61 3.22 16.65
C ILE A 225 33.76 3.77 15.49
N ILE A 226 34.38 4.12 14.36
CA ILE A 226 33.67 4.71 13.21
C ILE A 226 32.55 3.77 12.70
N PRO A 227 32.80 2.47 12.45
CA PRO A 227 31.75 1.57 11.95
C PRO A 227 30.61 1.41 12.96
N LYS A 228 30.93 1.38 14.26
CA LYS A 228 29.92 1.28 15.33
C LYS A 228 29.06 2.54 15.43
N ILE A 229 29.66 3.73 15.32
CA ILE A 229 28.92 5.00 15.29
C ILE A 229 28.03 5.04 14.04
N TYR A 230 28.56 4.68 12.87
CA TYR A 230 27.79 4.63 11.64
C TYR A 230 26.60 3.65 11.74
N ASP A 231 26.81 2.44 12.27
CA ASP A 231 25.74 1.46 12.49
C ASP A 231 24.66 2.00 13.45
N ILE A 232 25.05 2.68 14.53
CA ILE A 232 24.12 3.33 15.46
C ILE A 232 23.32 4.44 14.75
N CYS A 233 24.00 5.33 14.03
CA CYS A 233 23.37 6.44 13.29
C CYS A 233 22.43 5.92 12.20
N SER A 234 22.84 4.89 11.46
CA SER A 234 22.03 4.26 10.42
C SER A 234 20.78 3.61 11.00
N LYS A 235 20.91 2.84 12.09
CA LYS A 235 19.77 2.26 12.81
C LYS A 235 18.83 3.33 13.35
N PHE A 236 19.37 4.38 13.95
CA PHE A 236 18.58 5.51 14.43
C PHE A 236 17.84 6.23 13.31
N TRP A 237 18.52 6.52 12.20
CA TRP A 237 17.90 7.17 11.03
C TRP A 237 16.84 6.28 10.38
N ASN A 238 17.07 4.98 10.26
CA ASN A 238 16.08 4.05 9.75
C ASN A 238 14.80 4.03 10.60
N GLN A 239 14.92 4.20 11.93
CA GLN A 239 13.77 4.30 12.82
C GLN A 239 13.07 5.66 12.76
N LEU A 240 13.83 6.76 12.65
CA LEU A 240 13.28 8.12 12.72
C LEU A 240 12.80 8.66 11.36
N SER A 241 13.40 8.22 10.26
CA SER A 241 13.22 8.79 8.92
C SER A 241 11.77 8.84 8.46
N GLY A 242 10.95 7.82 8.79
CA GLY A 242 9.52 7.81 8.46
C GLY A 242 8.74 8.93 9.15
N VAL A 243 8.98 9.14 10.46
CA VAL A 243 8.32 10.19 11.24
C VAL A 243 8.87 11.57 10.87
N ALA A 244 10.18 11.67 10.62
CA ALA A 244 10.81 12.91 10.17
C ALA A 244 10.29 13.33 8.79
N ALA A 245 10.16 12.40 7.84
CA ALA A 245 9.57 12.66 6.53
C ALA A 245 8.13 13.16 6.65
N TYR A 246 7.32 12.53 7.51
CA TYR A 246 5.98 13.02 7.82
C TYR A 246 6.01 14.46 8.37
N ALA A 247 6.86 14.75 9.37
CA ALA A 247 6.93 16.07 9.98
C ALA A 247 7.35 17.15 8.96
N VAL A 248 8.37 16.86 8.15
CA VAL A 248 8.86 17.78 7.12
C VAL A 248 7.80 18.02 6.05
N ILE A 249 7.16 16.97 5.53
CA ILE A 249 6.21 17.09 4.41
C ILE A 249 4.87 17.67 4.86
N THR A 250 4.31 17.15 5.95
CA THR A 250 2.93 17.47 6.36
C THR A 250 2.83 18.67 7.31
N ARG A 251 3.86 18.93 8.13
CA ARG A 251 3.86 20.05 9.11
C ARG A 251 4.60 21.25 8.54
N ILE A 252 5.87 21.10 8.19
CA ILE A 252 6.70 22.20 7.66
C ILE A 252 6.26 22.53 6.22
N GLY A 253 6.11 21.51 5.38
CA GLY A 253 5.69 21.59 3.98
C GLY A 253 4.19 21.79 3.76
N LYS A 254 3.42 22.22 4.77
CA LYS A 254 1.95 22.35 4.71
C LYS A 254 1.44 23.22 3.54
N ARG A 255 2.27 24.12 3.02
CA ARG A 255 1.98 24.98 1.85
C ARG A 255 1.92 24.19 0.54
N TYR A 256 2.72 23.13 0.42
CA TYR A 256 2.89 22.36 -0.80
C TYR A 256 2.13 21.02 -0.75
N CYS A 257 1.86 20.50 0.46
CA CYS A 257 1.15 19.25 0.64
C CYS A 257 -0.38 19.45 0.71
N PRO A 258 -1.16 18.91 -0.25
CA PRO A 258 -2.62 19.02 -0.25
C PRO A 258 -3.24 18.47 1.02
N TYR A 259 -4.38 19.05 1.42
CA TYR A 259 -5.08 18.64 2.65
C TYR A 259 -5.45 17.15 2.64
N LEU A 260 -5.92 16.62 1.51
CA LEU A 260 -6.28 15.20 1.36
C LEU A 260 -5.13 14.27 1.78
N VAL A 261 -3.92 14.57 1.30
CA VAL A 261 -2.72 13.79 1.59
C VAL A 261 -2.35 13.91 3.07
N ARG A 262 -2.30 15.14 3.61
CA ARG A 262 -1.99 15.37 5.03
C ARG A 262 -2.96 14.65 5.96
N TRP A 263 -4.24 14.65 5.61
CA TRP A 263 -5.30 14.00 6.38
C TRP A 263 -5.10 12.47 6.40
N HIS A 264 -5.01 11.84 5.23
CA HIS A 264 -4.88 10.38 5.14
C HIS A 264 -3.55 9.89 5.75
N TRP A 265 -2.46 10.65 5.59
CA TRP A 265 -1.18 10.32 6.19
C TRP A 265 -1.23 10.40 7.72
N THR A 266 -1.79 11.48 8.27
CA THR A 266 -1.91 11.64 9.73
C THR A 266 -2.86 10.60 10.32
N PHE A 267 -3.95 10.29 9.63
CA PHE A 267 -4.87 9.22 10.01
C PHE A 267 -4.15 7.86 10.10
N LEU A 268 -3.35 7.52 9.07
CA LEU A 268 -2.55 6.30 9.04
C LEU A 268 -1.55 6.22 10.20
N LEU A 269 -0.90 7.33 10.56
CA LEU A 269 -0.01 7.35 11.72
C LEU A 269 -0.74 7.06 13.03
N ILE A 270 -1.90 7.68 13.26
CA ILE A 270 -2.67 7.47 14.49
C ILE A 270 -3.17 6.02 14.57
N ILE A 271 -3.69 5.48 13.47
CA ILE A 271 -4.16 4.09 13.48
C ILE A 271 -3.02 3.10 13.64
N SER A 272 -1.85 3.34 13.02
CA SER A 272 -0.69 2.46 13.14
C SER A 272 -0.24 2.22 14.59
N MET A 273 -0.48 3.18 15.51
CA MET A 273 -0.21 2.99 16.94
C MET A 273 -1.14 1.95 17.58
N ILE A 274 -2.40 1.93 17.17
CA ILE A 274 -3.42 0.99 17.69
C ILE A 274 -3.31 -0.36 16.99
N GLU A 275 -2.97 -0.39 15.70
CA GLU A 275 -2.84 -1.63 14.92
C GLU A 275 -1.82 -2.59 15.51
N GLN A 276 -0.73 -2.08 16.10
CA GLN A 276 0.29 -2.92 16.75
C GLN A 276 -0.31 -3.82 17.82
N ILE A 277 -1.30 -3.32 18.58
CA ILE A 277 -1.99 -4.10 19.62
C ILE A 277 -2.67 -5.33 19.00
N PHE A 278 -3.39 -5.13 17.90
CA PHE A 278 -4.07 -6.22 17.18
C PHE A 278 -3.08 -7.20 16.56
N ILE A 279 -1.99 -6.71 15.97
CA ILE A 279 -0.95 -7.55 15.35
C ILE A 279 -0.29 -8.44 16.40
N TYR A 280 0.17 -7.87 17.52
CA TYR A 280 0.77 -8.65 18.61
C TYR A 280 -0.21 -9.64 19.24
N PHE A 281 -1.48 -9.25 19.40
CA PHE A 281 -2.51 -10.15 19.88
C PHE A 281 -2.65 -11.39 18.97
N ILE A 282 -2.76 -11.19 17.66
CA ILE A 282 -2.87 -12.29 16.70
C ILE A 282 -1.62 -13.17 16.68
N TYR A 283 -0.42 -12.59 16.76
CA TYR A 283 0.80 -13.38 16.86
C TYR A 283 0.83 -14.25 18.12
N ARG A 284 0.36 -13.73 19.27
CA ARG A 284 0.27 -14.51 20.51
C ARG A 284 -0.74 -15.65 20.40
N VAL A 285 -1.92 -15.39 19.84
CA VAL A 285 -2.94 -16.43 19.61
C VAL A 285 -2.40 -17.50 18.66
N TYR A 286 -1.75 -17.09 17.56
CA TYR A 286 -1.14 -17.99 16.61
C TYR A 286 -0.01 -18.84 17.22
N TYR A 287 0.84 -18.22 18.05
CA TYR A 287 1.90 -18.90 18.77
C TYR A 287 1.33 -19.96 19.71
N PHE A 288 0.33 -19.60 20.51
CA PHE A 288 -0.35 -20.52 21.41
C PHE A 288 -0.96 -21.72 20.66
N GLN A 289 -1.65 -21.45 19.55
CA GLN A 289 -2.20 -22.51 18.71
C GLN A 289 -1.12 -23.42 18.14
N SER A 290 -0.02 -22.87 17.62
CA SER A 290 1.00 -23.62 16.88
C SER A 290 1.97 -24.39 17.78
N PHE A 291 2.30 -23.86 18.95
CA PHE A 291 3.31 -24.41 19.85
C PHE A 291 2.74 -25.06 21.11
N VAL A 292 1.46 -24.87 21.42
CA VAL A 292 0.81 -25.49 22.58
C VAL A 292 -0.29 -26.44 22.12
N LEU A 293 -1.33 -25.94 21.45
CA LEU A 293 -2.51 -26.76 21.13
C LEU A 293 -2.24 -27.83 20.07
N ILE A 294 -1.61 -27.48 18.94
CA ILE A 294 -1.33 -28.45 17.88
C ILE A 294 -0.41 -29.60 18.36
N PRO A 295 0.67 -29.34 19.10
CA PRO A 295 1.49 -30.41 19.68
C PRO A 295 0.73 -31.32 20.64
N GLN A 296 -0.21 -30.78 21.43
CA GLN A 296 -1.06 -31.57 22.30
C GLN A 296 -1.95 -32.54 21.50
N ILE A 297 -2.49 -32.16 20.35
CA ILE A 297 -3.21 -33.11 19.47
C ILE A 297 -2.29 -34.27 19.06
N LYS A 298 -1.07 -33.94 18.64
CA LYS A 298 -0.11 -34.93 18.12
C LYS A 298 0.42 -35.88 19.19
N SER A 299 0.44 -35.47 20.47
CA SER A 299 0.86 -36.36 21.55
C SER A 299 -0.16 -37.44 21.90
N TYR A 300 -1.43 -37.24 21.56
CA TYR A 300 -2.51 -38.19 21.82
C TYR A 300 -2.88 -39.00 20.56
N ASP A 301 -1.89 -39.54 19.82
CA ASP A 301 -2.00 -40.20 18.49
C ASP A 301 -3.27 -41.06 18.21
N SER A 302 -3.98 -41.55 19.22
CA SER A 302 -5.20 -42.37 19.10
C SER A 302 -6.51 -41.72 19.60
N TYR A 303 -6.46 -40.60 20.33
CA TYR A 303 -7.65 -39.93 20.88
C TYR A 303 -7.53 -38.41 20.73
N VAL A 304 -8.32 -37.83 19.83
CA VAL A 304 -8.40 -36.38 19.69
C VAL A 304 -9.49 -35.85 20.61
N ASP A 305 -9.10 -35.12 21.66
CA ASP A 305 -10.05 -34.45 22.57
C ASP A 305 -10.90 -33.43 21.79
N PRO A 306 -12.24 -33.61 21.71
CA PRO A 306 -13.14 -32.68 21.03
C PRO A 306 -13.06 -31.26 21.57
N ASN A 307 -12.77 -31.07 22.85
CA ASN A 307 -12.62 -29.74 23.46
C ASN A 307 -11.42 -28.99 22.88
N LEU A 308 -10.34 -29.72 22.58
CA LEU A 308 -9.12 -29.13 22.05
C LEU A 308 -9.30 -28.72 20.58
N ILE A 309 -10.02 -29.53 19.78
CA ILE A 309 -10.44 -29.16 18.43
C ILE A 309 -11.32 -27.89 18.47
N LEU A 310 -12.28 -27.84 19.39
CA LEU A 310 -13.17 -26.68 19.55
C LEU A 310 -12.39 -25.41 19.88
N GLN A 311 -11.41 -25.50 20.79
CA GLN A 311 -10.52 -24.38 21.12
C GLN A 311 -9.74 -23.90 19.89
N ILE A 312 -9.15 -24.81 19.13
CA ILE A 312 -8.40 -24.46 17.90
C ILE A 312 -9.32 -23.78 16.88
N ASN A 313 -10.53 -24.30 16.67
CA ASN A 313 -11.48 -23.73 15.73
C ASN A 313 -11.99 -22.36 16.19
N GLY A 314 -12.24 -22.18 17.50
CA GLY A 314 -12.59 -20.90 18.09
C GLY A 314 -11.49 -19.85 17.93
N LEU A 315 -10.23 -20.23 18.18
CA LEU A 315 -9.08 -19.34 17.96
C LEU A 315 -8.89 -19.00 16.48
N ASN A 316 -9.07 -19.98 15.58
CA ASN A 316 -9.07 -19.73 14.13
C ASN A 316 -10.15 -18.72 13.73
N ALA A 317 -11.37 -18.85 14.26
CA ALA A 317 -12.45 -17.89 13.98
C ALA A 317 -12.11 -16.48 14.48
N ILE A 318 -11.50 -16.36 15.66
CA ILE A 318 -11.02 -15.07 16.19
C ILE A 318 -9.95 -14.47 15.28
N ILE A 319 -8.97 -15.27 14.87
CA ILE A 319 -7.92 -14.83 13.94
C ILE A 319 -8.53 -14.32 12.63
N ILE A 320 -9.42 -15.10 12.03
CA ILE A 320 -10.10 -14.74 10.78
C ILE A 320 -10.86 -13.44 10.95
N CYS A 321 -11.67 -13.31 12.01
CA CYS A 321 -12.47 -12.13 12.26
C CYS A 321 -11.60 -10.87 12.36
N VAL A 322 -10.55 -10.90 13.18
CA VAL A 322 -9.66 -9.74 13.37
C VAL A 322 -8.91 -9.41 12.07
N VAL A 323 -8.35 -10.39 11.38
CA VAL A 323 -7.58 -10.16 10.15
C VAL A 323 -8.46 -9.64 9.02
N VAL A 324 -9.65 -10.23 8.82
CA VAL A 324 -10.63 -9.76 7.82
C VAL A 324 -11.06 -8.33 8.13
N THR A 325 -11.43 -8.03 9.38
CA THR A 325 -11.82 -6.67 9.78
C THR A 325 -10.68 -5.69 9.57
N HIS A 326 -9.45 -6.06 9.92
CA HIS A 326 -8.29 -5.17 9.80
C HIS A 326 -7.92 -4.90 8.33
N ILE A 327 -7.78 -5.95 7.51
CA ILE A 327 -7.52 -5.78 6.06
C ILE A 327 -8.69 -5.06 5.38
N GLY A 328 -9.92 -5.41 5.73
CA GLY A 328 -11.12 -4.74 5.21
C GLY A 328 -11.15 -3.25 5.56
N PHE A 329 -10.72 -2.88 6.76
CA PHE A 329 -10.60 -1.48 7.18
C PHE A 329 -9.53 -0.72 6.37
N VAL A 330 -8.36 -1.32 6.13
CA VAL A 330 -7.31 -0.72 5.31
C VAL A 330 -7.75 -0.57 3.85
N LEU A 331 -8.41 -1.58 3.28
CA LEU A 331 -9.00 -1.51 1.94
C LEU A 331 -10.09 -0.42 1.86
N PHE A 332 -10.93 -0.28 2.89
CA PHE A 332 -11.91 0.79 2.99
C PHE A 332 -11.24 2.18 2.93
N GLY A 333 -10.20 2.41 3.75
CA GLY A 333 -9.43 3.65 3.71
C GLY A 333 -8.76 3.91 2.35
N LEU A 334 -8.20 2.87 1.74
CA LEU A 334 -7.59 2.91 0.40
C LEU A 334 -8.59 3.35 -0.68
N PHE A 335 -9.77 2.74 -0.72
CA PHE A 335 -10.81 3.09 -1.69
C PHE A 335 -11.31 4.53 -1.48
N HIS A 336 -11.49 4.96 -0.23
CA HIS A 336 -11.84 6.35 0.07
C HIS A 336 -10.77 7.33 -0.41
N ALA A 337 -9.49 7.05 -0.14
CA ALA A 337 -8.38 7.89 -0.57
C ALA A 337 -8.30 8.03 -2.11
N ILE A 338 -8.48 6.91 -2.82
CA ILE A 338 -8.50 6.87 -4.29
C ILE A 338 -9.70 7.60 -4.88
N TRP A 339 -10.85 7.56 -4.22
CA TRP A 339 -12.00 8.39 -4.57
C TRP A 339 -11.84 9.86 -4.17
N GLY A 340 -10.77 10.22 -3.45
CA GLY A 340 -10.52 11.56 -2.93
C GLY A 340 -11.50 11.96 -1.83
N GLN A 341 -12.04 10.97 -1.13
CA GLN A 341 -13.00 11.12 -0.05
C GLN A 341 -12.33 11.00 1.29
N TYR A 342 -12.97 11.59 2.29
CA TYR A 342 -12.65 11.40 3.70
C TYR A 342 -13.73 10.51 4.30
N PHE A 343 -13.42 9.84 5.40
CA PHE A 343 -14.37 9.04 6.17
C PHE A 343 -14.31 9.46 7.63
N TYR A 344 -15.40 9.23 8.38
CA TYR A 344 -15.50 9.66 9.77
C TYR A 344 -15.45 8.48 10.73
N LEU A 345 -14.44 8.47 11.58
CA LEU A 345 -14.34 7.61 12.76
C LEU A 345 -14.01 8.50 13.96
N PRO A 346 -14.93 8.69 14.93
CA PRO A 346 -14.87 9.79 15.89
C PRO A 346 -13.51 9.97 16.55
N PHE A 347 -12.99 8.94 17.22
CA PHE A 347 -11.72 9.02 17.94
C PHE A 347 -10.55 9.34 17.00
N PHE A 348 -10.44 8.65 15.87
CA PHE A 348 -9.31 8.83 14.94
C PHE A 348 -9.37 10.16 14.20
N VAL A 349 -10.56 10.56 13.75
CA VAL A 349 -10.74 11.77 12.95
C VAL A 349 -10.58 13.02 13.80
N GLU A 350 -11.12 13.07 15.01
CA GLU A 350 -10.93 14.23 15.87
C GLU A 350 -9.44 14.43 16.23
N ASN A 351 -8.70 13.36 16.50
CA ASN A 351 -7.25 13.45 16.71
C ASN A 351 -6.50 13.86 15.42
N THR A 352 -6.88 13.30 14.27
CA THR A 352 -6.29 13.65 12.97
C THR A 352 -6.46 15.15 12.68
N GLU A 353 -7.66 15.67 12.88
CA GLU A 353 -8.05 17.06 12.66
C GLU A 353 -7.35 18.01 13.64
N LEU A 354 -7.17 17.61 14.91
CA LEU A 354 -6.41 18.36 15.90
C LEU A 354 -4.95 18.56 15.45
N HIS A 355 -4.35 17.55 14.83
CA HIS A 355 -2.99 17.65 14.33
C HIS A 355 -2.88 18.49 13.06
N ILE A 356 -3.75 18.30 12.06
CA ILE A 356 -3.58 18.96 10.75
C ILE A 356 -4.23 20.35 10.64
N GLY A 357 -5.20 20.66 11.51
CA GLY A 357 -6.03 21.86 11.47
C GLY A 357 -7.17 21.77 10.43
N PRO A 358 -8.06 22.76 10.35
CA PRO A 358 -9.24 22.70 9.47
C PRO A 358 -8.89 22.76 7.98
N ARG A 359 -9.76 22.17 7.15
CA ARG A 359 -9.65 22.20 5.67
C ARG A 359 -9.79 23.64 5.16
N PRO A 360 -8.94 24.08 4.20
CA PRO A 360 -9.03 25.44 3.67
C PRO A 360 -10.31 25.62 2.84
N LYS A 361 -11.11 26.64 3.17
CA LYS A 361 -12.40 26.94 2.49
C LYS A 361 -12.24 27.40 1.04
N ASN A 362 -11.16 28.12 0.73
CA ASN A 362 -10.99 28.83 -0.55
C ASN A 362 -10.20 28.03 -1.60
N SER A 363 -9.84 26.78 -1.33
CA SER A 363 -9.01 25.99 -2.24
C SER A 363 -9.89 25.08 -3.11
N ILE A 364 -9.75 25.23 -4.43
CA ILE A 364 -10.45 24.39 -5.43
C ILE A 364 -10.07 22.92 -5.26
N TYR A 365 -8.82 22.66 -4.86
CA TYR A 365 -8.29 21.32 -4.61
C TYR A 365 -8.74 20.69 -3.29
N SER A 366 -9.16 21.53 -2.33
CA SER A 366 -9.70 21.01 -1.07
C SER A 366 -11.17 20.74 -1.26
N GLY A 367 -12.00 21.69 -1.74
CA GLY A 367 -13.44 21.51 -1.96
C GLY A 367 -14.33 21.87 -0.75
N GLY A 368 -13.90 22.82 0.10
CA GLY A 368 -14.70 23.34 1.23
C GLY A 368 -14.40 22.66 2.58
N ASN A 369 -15.26 22.82 3.60
CA ASN A 369 -15.16 22.05 4.85
C ASN A 369 -15.79 20.66 4.69
N THR A 370 -15.34 19.66 5.46
CA THR A 370 -16.09 18.40 5.58
C THR A 370 -17.35 18.62 6.43
N ALA A 371 -18.37 17.77 6.26
CA ALA A 371 -19.62 17.88 7.02
C ALA A 371 -19.44 17.87 8.56
N TRP A 372 -18.40 17.22 9.07
CA TRP A 372 -18.07 17.21 10.52
C TRP A 372 -17.16 18.36 10.97
N GLN A 373 -16.60 19.15 10.04
CA GLN A 373 -15.87 20.38 10.35
C GLN A 373 -16.80 21.60 10.47
N ASP A 374 -18.09 21.44 10.18
CA ASP A 374 -19.06 22.52 10.33
C ASP A 374 -19.26 22.87 11.80
N ARG A 375 -19.25 24.18 12.11
CA ARG A 375 -19.29 24.68 13.49
C ARG A 375 -20.60 24.30 14.17
N GLU A 376 -21.71 24.42 13.45
CA GLU A 376 -23.04 24.04 13.96
C GLU A 376 -23.12 22.54 14.26
N GLU A 377 -22.49 21.71 13.44
CA GLU A 377 -22.52 20.26 13.60
C GLU A 377 -21.58 19.80 14.74
N LYS A 378 -20.45 20.50 14.95
CA LYS A 378 -19.59 20.29 16.11
C LYS A 378 -20.28 20.67 17.42
N GLU A 379 -20.98 21.80 17.45
CA GLU A 379 -21.76 22.23 18.62
C GLU A 379 -22.91 21.24 18.92
N LYS A 380 -23.61 20.75 17.88
CA LYS A 380 -24.60 19.66 18.04
C LYS A 380 -23.96 18.35 18.50
N GLY A 381 -22.75 18.04 18.04
CA GLY A 381 -21.99 16.86 18.45
C GLY A 381 -21.63 16.85 19.94
N LEU A 382 -21.17 17.99 20.47
CA LEU A 382 -20.86 18.16 21.90
C LEU A 382 -22.07 17.94 22.80
N ASN A 383 -23.26 18.31 22.32
CA ASN A 383 -24.52 18.17 23.06
C ASN A 383 -25.21 16.81 22.88
N ARG A 384 -24.67 15.90 22.06
CA ARG A 384 -25.24 14.55 21.83
C ARG A 384 -24.59 13.53 22.77
N ARG A 385 -25.40 12.64 23.36
CA ARG A 385 -24.90 11.49 24.14
C ARG A 385 -24.10 10.48 23.30
N LEU A 386 -24.42 10.38 22.00
CA LEU A 386 -23.68 9.56 21.05
C LEU A 386 -23.29 10.43 19.85
N PRO A 387 -21.99 10.50 19.49
CA PRO A 387 -21.55 11.26 18.34
C PRO A 387 -22.17 10.65 17.07
N LYS A 388 -22.49 11.51 16.11
CA LYS A 388 -23.01 11.06 14.81
C LYS A 388 -21.88 10.30 14.11
N LEU A 389 -22.08 9.00 13.89
CA LEU A 389 -21.07 8.12 13.31
C LEU A 389 -21.00 8.21 11.78
N TRP A 390 -22.03 8.78 11.15
CA TRP A 390 -22.16 8.79 9.70
C TRP A 390 -22.62 10.16 9.18
N TYR A 391 -21.81 10.77 8.32
CA TYR A 391 -22.06 12.09 7.74
C TYR A 391 -22.50 12.05 6.27
N GLY A 392 -22.93 10.88 5.79
CA GLY A 392 -23.28 10.68 4.38
C GLY A 392 -22.08 10.37 3.51
N TRP A 393 -22.35 9.78 2.35
CA TRP A 393 -21.36 9.66 1.29
C TRP A 393 -21.00 11.06 0.76
N PHE A 394 -19.73 11.30 0.44
CA PHE A 394 -19.21 12.55 -0.15
C PHE A 394 -19.13 13.80 0.74
N GLY A 395 -19.46 13.72 2.04
CA GLY A 395 -19.14 14.77 3.00
C GLY A 395 -19.73 16.16 2.71
N ASN A 396 -20.77 16.24 1.87
CA ASN A 396 -21.53 17.47 1.69
C ASN A 396 -22.25 17.77 3.00
N GLY A 397 -21.92 18.91 3.61
CA GLY A 397 -22.66 19.45 4.75
C GLY A 397 -24.15 19.56 4.42
N ASN A 398 -24.97 19.66 5.47
CA ASN A 398 -26.44 19.61 5.42
C ASN A 398 -27.11 20.75 4.58
N GLN A 399 -26.36 21.53 3.80
CA GLN A 399 -26.85 22.72 3.07
C GLN A 399 -27.06 22.53 1.56
N SER A 400 -26.63 21.44 0.92
CA SER A 400 -26.96 21.24 -0.51
C SER A 400 -28.19 20.34 -0.69
N ASN A 401 -29.35 20.96 -0.88
CA ASN A 401 -30.45 20.37 -1.64
C ASN A 401 -29.90 19.94 -3.00
N TRP A 402 -29.64 18.65 -3.14
CA TRP A 402 -29.12 18.07 -4.38
C TRP A 402 -30.28 17.99 -5.38
N GLU A 403 -30.49 19.03 -6.19
CA GLU A 403 -31.42 19.01 -7.32
C GLU A 403 -31.08 17.87 -8.31
N ILE A 404 -29.83 17.41 -8.33
CA ILE A 404 -29.36 16.23 -9.08
C ILE A 404 -30.09 14.93 -8.65
N ASN A 405 -30.54 14.83 -7.39
CA ASN A 405 -31.28 13.67 -6.89
C ASN A 405 -32.67 13.56 -7.53
N LEU A 406 -33.24 14.66 -8.03
CA LEU A 406 -34.51 14.64 -8.76
C LEU A 406 -34.33 14.09 -10.18
N ASP A 407 -33.23 14.40 -10.86
CA ASP A 407 -33.01 13.93 -12.23
C ASP A 407 -32.51 12.48 -12.28
N LEU A 408 -31.66 12.05 -11.34
CA LEU A 408 -31.34 10.62 -11.18
C LEU A 408 -32.56 9.80 -10.75
N LYS A 409 -33.41 10.30 -9.84
CA LYS A 409 -34.70 9.63 -9.53
C LYS A 409 -35.61 9.55 -10.74
N LYS A 410 -35.66 10.58 -11.60
CA LYS A 410 -36.46 10.56 -12.83
C LYS A 410 -35.92 9.56 -13.85
N ILE A 411 -34.60 9.47 -14.00
CA ILE A 411 -33.95 8.48 -14.88
C ILE A 411 -34.20 7.07 -14.37
N ILE A 412 -33.99 6.82 -13.07
CA ILE A 412 -34.25 5.51 -12.44
C ILE A 412 -35.74 5.15 -12.51
N LYS A 413 -36.67 6.11 -12.27
CA LYS A 413 -38.11 5.88 -12.46
C LYS A 413 -38.47 5.59 -13.92
N LYS A 414 -37.83 6.24 -14.90
CA LYS A 414 -38.02 5.95 -16.33
C LYS A 414 -37.54 4.53 -16.68
N ILE A 415 -36.39 4.12 -16.15
CA ILE A 415 -35.84 2.77 -16.34
C ILE A 415 -36.76 1.73 -15.69
N ILE A 416 -37.19 1.92 -14.44
CA ILE A 416 -38.11 1.02 -13.75
C ILE A 416 -39.47 0.93 -14.45
N LYS A 417 -39.99 2.05 -14.99
CA LYS A 417 -41.23 2.03 -15.80
C LYS A 417 -41.07 1.29 -17.13
N LYS A 418 -39.87 1.32 -17.73
CA LYS A 418 -39.56 0.54 -18.95
C LYS A 418 -39.44 -0.96 -18.68
N PHE A 419 -39.02 -1.37 -17.48
CA PHE A 419 -38.95 -2.78 -17.07
C PHE A 419 -40.29 -3.34 -16.54
N LYS A 420 -41.28 -2.48 -16.26
CA LYS A 420 -42.63 -2.87 -15.82
C LYS A 420 -43.66 -2.96 -16.96
N LYS A 421 -43.26 -2.66 -18.19
CA LYS A 421 -43.96 -3.00 -19.43
C LYS A 421 -43.24 -4.20 -20.03
#